data_AF-A0A7S4HKR8-F1
#
_entry.id   AF-A0A7S4HKR8-F1
#
_cell.length_a   1.000
_cell.length_b   1.000
_cell.length_c   1.000
_cell.angle_alpha   90.00
_cell.angle_beta   90.00
_cell.angle_gamma   90.00
#
_symmetry.space_group_name_H-M   'P 1'
#
loop_
_entity.id
_entity.type
_entity.pdbx_description
1 polymer ?
#
loop_
_entity_poly.entity_id
_entity_poly.type
_entity_poly.pdbx_seq_one_letter_code
_entity_poly.pdbx_strand_id
1 'polypeptide(L)'
;GASREEKNILTDSLFGDNIWDAEPLEHNPEYHLGTLNSFVLHLTQTENEVDNYFMKAFLATYQSFTTPLQLFTKLMERHSVPDNVDEAIANKVRLRVVIVLKYWIQTQFYDINDQLLEKISAFLSTIKQKGQKLIAEQLENLLIQKAEDRRISIRKIELGELPPLDTNQLYEINPVSPAHVLFTTDALDIAKQITMQESSIFHAIELSELLNQAWSKPDLRYQSPNVLRFIHSLNKLSFWVATSILWYNETAKRSKVVEKFIIIGRHLLKLGNFNSLMGIIGGLNLVCISRMKQTFAGIS
;
A
#
# COMPACT_ATOMS: atom_id res chain seq x y z
N GLY A 1 -23.44 11.21 -6.60
CA GLY A 1 -22.61 10.68 -7.70
C GLY A 1 -22.56 11.74 -8.77
N ALA A 2 -21.49 12.53 -8.82
CA ALA A 2 -21.24 13.43 -9.94
C ALA A 2 -20.76 12.60 -11.13
N SER A 3 -21.22 12.95 -12.33
CA SER A 3 -20.91 12.22 -13.55
C SER A 3 -19.40 12.30 -13.85
N ARG A 4 -18.88 11.29 -14.57
CA ARG A 4 -17.46 11.24 -14.97
C ARG A 4 -17.05 12.45 -15.83
N GLU A 5 -18.01 13.08 -16.49
CA GLU A 5 -17.84 14.30 -17.29
C GLU A 5 -17.82 15.57 -16.42
N GLU A 6 -18.62 15.66 -15.35
CA GLU A 6 -18.56 16.79 -14.41
C GLU A 6 -17.24 16.85 -13.65
N LYS A 7 -16.63 15.69 -13.36
CA LYS A 7 -15.25 15.64 -12.83
C LYS A 7 -14.22 16.17 -13.83
N ASN A 8 -14.38 15.91 -15.13
CA ASN A 8 -13.46 16.39 -16.15
C ASN A 8 -13.57 17.90 -16.43
N ILE A 9 -14.78 18.47 -16.31
CA ILE A 9 -15.00 19.90 -16.55
C ILE A 9 -14.47 20.75 -15.39
N LEU A 10 -14.58 20.27 -14.15
CA LEU A 10 -13.95 20.91 -12.99
C LEU A 10 -12.42 20.81 -13.03
N THR A 11 -11.86 19.73 -13.59
CA THR A 11 -10.41 19.61 -13.75
C THR A 11 -9.87 20.64 -14.73
N ASP A 12 -10.49 20.87 -15.89
CA ASP A 12 -9.87 21.74 -16.91
C ASP A 12 -9.75 23.23 -16.48
N SER A 13 -10.68 23.76 -15.66
CA SER A 13 -10.55 25.14 -15.13
C SER A 13 -9.54 25.30 -13.99
N LEU A 14 -9.13 24.20 -13.32
CA LEU A 14 -8.15 24.20 -12.24
C LEU A 14 -6.70 24.06 -12.73
N PHE A 15 -6.49 23.76 -14.02
CA PHE A 15 -5.19 23.36 -14.56
C PHE A 15 -4.67 24.22 -15.73
N GLY A 16 -5.51 25.09 -16.30
CA GLY A 16 -5.18 25.90 -17.48
C GLY A 16 -4.22 27.05 -17.25
N ASP A 17 -4.16 27.60 -16.03
CA ASP A 17 -3.36 28.80 -15.78
C ASP A 17 -1.90 28.46 -15.45
N ASN A 18 -0.98 29.24 -16.02
CA ASN A 18 0.44 29.18 -15.75
C ASN A 18 0.68 29.45 -14.26
N ILE A 19 1.51 28.61 -13.62
CA ILE A 19 1.78 28.73 -12.18
C ILE A 19 2.38 30.08 -11.77
N TRP A 20 3.01 30.80 -12.70
CA TRP A 20 3.56 32.13 -12.44
C TRP A 20 2.51 33.26 -12.38
N ASP A 21 1.30 32.98 -12.87
CA ASP A 21 0.16 33.91 -12.83
C ASP A 21 -0.83 33.56 -11.70
N ALA A 22 -0.53 32.51 -10.92
CA ALA A 22 -1.42 31.99 -9.90
C ALA A 22 -1.28 32.72 -8.55
N GLU A 23 -2.40 32.80 -7.82
CA GLU A 23 -2.43 33.39 -6.48
C GLU A 23 -1.93 32.40 -5.40
N PRO A 24 -1.21 32.90 -4.37
CA PRO A 24 -0.81 32.10 -3.20
C PRO A 24 -2.01 31.49 -2.45
N LEU A 25 -1.75 30.54 -1.55
CA LEU A 25 -2.81 30.00 -0.70
C LEU A 25 -3.45 31.10 0.15
N GLU A 26 -4.79 31.16 0.12
CA GLU A 26 -5.53 31.99 1.06
C GLU A 26 -5.34 31.44 2.47
N HIS A 27 -4.89 32.30 3.38
CA HIS A 27 -4.69 31.93 4.77
C HIS A 27 -6.03 31.94 5.50
N ASN A 28 -6.63 30.76 5.67
CA ASN A 28 -7.78 30.55 6.52
C ASN A 28 -7.35 29.80 7.79
N PRO A 29 -7.70 30.29 9.00
CA PRO A 29 -7.24 29.75 10.27
C PRO A 29 -7.72 28.31 10.57
N GLU A 30 -8.71 27.77 9.85
CA GLU A 30 -9.22 26.41 10.06
C GLU A 30 -8.79 25.39 8.98
N TYR A 31 -8.49 25.84 7.76
CA TYR A 31 -8.07 24.97 6.65
C TYR A 31 -7.49 25.80 5.50
N HIS A 32 -6.50 25.26 4.78
CA HIS A 32 -5.99 25.90 3.55
C HIS A 32 -6.81 25.41 2.34
N LEU A 33 -7.68 26.27 1.80
CA LEU A 33 -8.28 26.06 0.48
C LEU A 33 -7.37 26.66 -0.58
N GLY A 34 -7.24 25.99 -1.72
CA GLY A 34 -6.40 26.48 -2.79
C GLY A 34 -6.50 25.64 -4.05
N THR A 35 -6.05 26.22 -5.16
CA THR A 35 -5.85 25.50 -6.42
C THR A 35 -4.59 24.62 -6.32
N LEU A 36 -4.39 23.71 -7.28
CA LEU A 36 -3.12 22.96 -7.37
C LEU A 36 -1.92 23.92 -7.47
N ASN A 37 -2.04 25.00 -8.25
CA ASN A 37 -0.97 25.98 -8.40
C ASN A 37 -0.64 26.63 -7.05
N SER A 38 -1.65 27.03 -6.28
CA SER A 38 -1.46 27.64 -4.95
C SER A 38 -0.72 26.68 -4.00
N PHE A 39 -1.06 25.38 -4.01
CA PHE A 39 -0.33 24.38 -3.22
C PHE A 39 1.12 24.19 -3.70
N VAL A 40 1.37 24.17 -5.01
CA VAL A 40 2.74 24.05 -5.54
C VAL A 40 3.57 25.31 -5.25
N LEU A 41 2.96 26.49 -5.26
CA LEU A 41 3.59 27.73 -4.81
C LEU A 41 4.01 27.63 -3.35
N HIS A 42 3.12 27.14 -2.48
CA HIS A 42 3.42 26.94 -1.06
C HIS A 42 4.51 25.87 -0.81
N LEU A 43 4.48 24.74 -1.53
CA LEU A 43 5.55 23.73 -1.52
C LEU A 43 6.92 24.33 -1.87
N THR A 44 6.93 25.32 -2.74
CA THR A 44 8.16 25.89 -3.33
C THR A 44 8.45 27.32 -2.89
N GLN A 45 7.86 27.76 -1.79
CA GLN A 45 8.08 29.09 -1.24
C GLN A 45 9.55 29.30 -0.84
N THR A 46 10.03 30.52 -1.04
CA THR A 46 11.46 30.90 -0.86
C THR A 46 11.69 31.86 0.30
N GLU A 47 10.63 32.41 0.88
CA GLU A 47 10.67 33.37 1.99
C GLU A 47 11.10 32.70 3.30
N ASN A 48 10.56 31.51 3.56
CA ASN A 48 10.81 30.73 4.78
C ASN A 48 11.56 29.42 4.48
N GLU A 49 11.92 28.70 5.54
CA GLU A 49 12.45 27.33 5.44
C GLU A 49 11.45 26.37 4.76
N VAL A 50 11.91 25.18 4.36
CA VAL A 50 11.02 24.17 3.78
C VAL A 50 9.99 23.77 4.82
N ASP A 51 8.71 23.93 4.48
CA ASP A 51 7.64 23.36 5.29
C ASP A 51 7.58 21.84 5.08
N ASN A 52 8.34 21.12 5.90
CA ASN A 52 8.42 19.66 5.85
C ASN A 52 7.10 19.00 6.24
N TYR A 53 6.29 19.64 7.10
CA TYR A 53 5.01 19.08 7.52
C TYR A 53 4.02 19.16 6.36
N PHE A 54 3.90 20.33 5.73
CA PHE A 54 3.05 20.51 4.56
C PHE A 54 3.48 19.62 3.40
N MET A 55 4.78 19.55 3.08
CA MET A 55 5.29 18.69 2.01
C MET A 55 4.94 17.21 2.24
N LYS A 56 5.07 16.72 3.48
CA LYS A 56 4.68 15.36 3.87
C LYS A 56 3.20 15.11 3.70
N ALA A 57 2.37 15.99 4.26
CA ALA A 57 0.92 15.87 4.19
C ALA A 57 0.42 15.92 2.74
N PHE A 58 0.89 16.91 1.98
CA PHE A 58 0.52 17.10 0.58
C PHE A 58 0.87 15.87 -0.26
N LEU A 59 2.13 15.39 -0.22
CA LEU A 59 2.54 14.25 -1.05
C LEU A 59 1.88 12.93 -0.63
N ALA A 60 1.42 12.81 0.62
CA ALA A 60 0.66 11.64 1.06
C ALA A 60 -0.81 11.65 0.57
N THR A 61 -1.39 12.81 0.27
CA THR A 61 -2.84 12.93 0.02
C THR A 61 -3.22 13.56 -1.32
N TYR A 62 -2.28 14.12 -2.10
CA TYR A 62 -2.58 14.91 -3.30
C TYR A 62 -3.41 14.16 -4.35
N GLN A 63 -3.32 12.83 -4.39
CA GLN A 63 -4.08 12.00 -5.34
C GLN A 63 -5.60 12.02 -5.14
N SER A 64 -6.09 12.56 -4.02
CA SER A 64 -7.52 12.76 -3.84
C SER A 64 -8.07 13.88 -4.73
N PHE A 65 -7.22 14.78 -5.24
CA PHE A 65 -7.63 15.96 -6.00
C PHE A 65 -6.81 16.25 -7.27
N THR A 66 -5.68 15.58 -7.50
CA THR A 66 -4.92 15.69 -8.77
C THR A 66 -4.19 14.38 -9.11
N THR A 67 -3.48 14.34 -10.24
CA THR A 67 -2.73 13.16 -10.69
C THR A 67 -1.22 13.35 -10.57
N PRO A 68 -0.41 12.27 -10.46
CA PRO A 68 1.05 12.35 -10.51
C PRO A 68 1.55 13.16 -11.71
N LEU A 69 1.00 12.91 -12.89
CA LEU A 69 1.40 13.60 -14.11
C LEU A 69 1.12 15.11 -14.03
N GLN A 70 -0.05 15.53 -13.54
CA GLN A 70 -0.39 16.94 -13.38
C GLN A 70 0.51 17.65 -12.35
N LEU A 71 0.74 17.02 -11.20
CA LEU A 71 1.65 17.54 -10.18
C LEU A 71 3.06 17.73 -10.75
N PHE A 72 3.57 16.72 -11.47
CA PHE A 72 4.87 16.81 -12.13
C PHE A 72 4.92 17.97 -13.12
N THR A 73 3.92 18.11 -14.00
CA THR A 73 3.83 19.21 -14.96
C THR A 73 3.90 20.57 -14.26
N LYS A 74 3.13 20.79 -13.19
CA LYS A 74 3.16 22.06 -12.44
C LYS A 74 4.49 22.31 -11.73
N LEU A 75 5.16 21.27 -11.23
CA LEU A 75 6.53 21.40 -10.71
C LEU A 75 7.53 21.80 -11.80
N MET A 76 7.38 21.29 -13.04
CA MET A 76 8.26 21.65 -14.16
C MET A 76 8.01 23.08 -14.66
N GLU A 77 6.75 23.51 -14.72
CA GLU A 77 6.38 24.91 -14.97
C GLU A 77 7.02 25.82 -13.91
N ARG A 78 6.93 25.43 -12.63
CA ARG A 78 7.53 26.19 -11.52
C ARG A 78 9.06 26.22 -11.56
N HIS A 79 9.70 25.16 -12.01
CA HIS A 79 11.15 25.13 -12.19
C HIS A 79 11.61 26.04 -13.36
N SER A 80 10.76 26.24 -14.36
CA SER A 80 11.01 27.10 -15.51
C SER A 80 10.75 28.56 -15.16
N VAL A 81 11.63 29.13 -14.33
CA VAL A 81 11.54 30.51 -13.85
C VAL A 81 11.70 31.51 -15.02
N PRO A 82 10.80 32.50 -15.19
CA PRO A 82 10.92 33.50 -16.24
C PRO A 82 12.07 34.50 -16.00
N ASP A 83 12.57 35.10 -17.07
CA ASP A 83 13.76 35.98 -17.06
C ASP A 83 13.59 37.29 -16.26
N ASN A 84 12.35 37.64 -15.90
CA ASN A 84 12.04 38.84 -15.12
C ASN A 84 12.27 38.67 -13.60
N VAL A 85 12.52 37.45 -13.13
CA VAL A 85 12.78 37.16 -11.71
C VAL A 85 14.27 37.23 -11.42
N ASP A 86 14.64 37.82 -10.27
CA ASP A 86 16.02 37.85 -9.79
C ASP A 86 16.64 36.44 -9.73
N GLU A 87 17.84 36.29 -10.26
CA GLU A 87 18.50 34.99 -10.42
C GLU A 87 18.79 34.28 -9.07
N ALA A 88 18.98 35.02 -7.97
CA ALA A 88 19.13 34.43 -6.65
C ALA A 88 17.80 33.83 -6.16
N ILE A 89 16.67 34.49 -6.42
CA ILE A 89 15.34 33.97 -6.14
C ILE A 89 15.04 32.78 -7.06
N ALA A 90 15.35 32.90 -8.35
CA ALA A 90 15.16 31.83 -9.33
C ALA A 90 15.89 30.55 -8.92
N ASN A 91 17.14 30.66 -8.47
CA ASN A 91 17.92 29.52 -7.98
C ASN A 91 17.33 28.89 -6.72
N LYS A 92 16.77 29.68 -5.79
CA LYS A 92 16.05 29.15 -4.63
C LYS A 92 14.79 28.38 -5.06
N VAL A 93 13.99 28.90 -5.99
CA VAL A 93 12.79 28.21 -6.50
C VAL A 93 13.16 26.88 -7.16
N ARG A 94 14.16 26.88 -8.05
CA ARG A 94 14.65 25.66 -8.71
C ARG A 94 15.09 24.61 -7.69
N LEU A 95 15.85 25.04 -6.67
CA LEU A 95 16.28 24.14 -5.58
C LEU A 95 15.09 23.57 -4.79
N ARG A 96 14.07 24.38 -4.48
CA ARG A 96 12.86 23.91 -3.79
C ARG A 96 12.12 22.84 -4.60
N VAL A 97 11.96 23.04 -5.91
CA VAL A 97 11.34 22.03 -6.79
C VAL A 97 12.12 20.72 -6.75
N VAL A 98 13.46 20.78 -6.84
CA VAL A 98 14.33 19.61 -6.76
C VAL A 98 14.18 18.89 -5.41
N ILE A 99 14.08 19.64 -4.30
CA ILE A 99 13.87 19.05 -2.96
C ILE A 99 12.54 18.30 -2.89
N VAL A 100 11.45 18.89 -3.40
CA VAL A 100 10.13 18.26 -3.45
C VAL A 100 10.19 16.99 -4.31
N LEU A 101 10.79 17.07 -5.50
CA LEU A 101 10.94 15.93 -6.40
C LEU A 101 11.77 14.81 -5.77
N LYS A 102 12.88 15.15 -5.09
CA LYS A 102 13.70 14.19 -4.33
C LYS A 102 12.85 13.48 -3.29
N TYR A 103 12.13 14.23 -2.46
CA TYR A 103 11.32 13.67 -1.39
C TYR A 103 10.20 12.78 -1.96
N TRP A 104 9.60 13.19 -3.07
CA TRP A 104 8.55 12.43 -3.74
C TRP A 104 9.07 11.08 -4.28
N ILE A 105 10.21 11.07 -4.98
CA ILE A 105 10.88 9.83 -5.44
C ILE A 105 11.28 8.94 -4.25
N GLN A 106 11.73 9.52 -3.14
CA GLN A 106 12.16 8.75 -1.97
C GLN A 106 11.00 8.06 -1.26
N THR A 107 9.85 8.72 -1.15
CA THR A 107 8.77 8.32 -0.23
C THR A 107 7.51 7.79 -0.93
N GLN A 108 7.15 8.31 -2.10
CA GLN A 108 5.95 7.89 -2.83
C GLN A 108 6.29 7.40 -4.25
N PHE A 109 7.35 6.60 -4.38
CA PHE A 109 7.80 6.09 -5.69
C PHE A 109 6.72 5.30 -6.44
N TYR A 110 5.73 4.78 -5.72
CA TYR A 110 4.60 4.07 -6.33
C TYR A 110 3.72 4.95 -7.24
N ASP A 111 3.73 6.27 -7.04
CA ASP A 111 3.02 7.24 -7.88
C ASP A 111 3.65 7.35 -9.27
N ILE A 112 4.90 6.91 -9.40
CA ILE A 112 5.75 7.08 -10.57
C ILE A 112 5.64 5.81 -11.42
N ASN A 113 4.68 5.83 -12.36
CA ASN A 113 4.58 4.83 -13.41
C ASN A 113 5.68 5.01 -14.47
N ASP A 114 5.78 4.06 -15.41
CA ASP A 114 6.88 4.04 -16.38
C ASP A 114 6.88 5.27 -17.29
N GLN A 115 5.70 5.77 -17.66
CA GLN A 115 5.56 7.00 -18.45
C GLN A 115 6.06 8.24 -17.68
N LEU A 116 5.74 8.36 -16.39
CA LEU A 116 6.20 9.46 -15.56
C LEU A 116 7.69 9.33 -15.26
N LEU A 117 8.20 8.11 -15.09
CA LEU A 117 9.62 7.81 -14.92
C LEU A 117 10.42 8.33 -16.13
N GLU A 118 9.98 8.05 -17.37
CA GLU A 118 10.60 8.57 -18.58
C GLU A 118 10.62 10.11 -18.60
N LYS A 119 9.51 10.75 -18.22
CA LYS A 119 9.41 12.22 -18.16
C LYS A 119 10.35 12.82 -17.11
N ILE A 120 10.47 12.20 -15.93
CA ILE A 120 11.40 12.62 -14.88
C ILE A 120 12.85 12.47 -15.39
N SER A 121 13.20 11.35 -16.01
CA SER A 121 14.54 11.12 -16.58
C SER A 121 14.91 12.14 -17.65
N ALA A 122 13.98 12.49 -18.54
CA ALA A 122 14.17 13.53 -19.55
C ALA A 122 14.42 14.91 -18.92
N PHE A 123 13.68 15.24 -17.85
CA PHE A 123 13.88 16.46 -17.10
C PHE A 123 15.26 16.50 -16.40
N LEU A 124 15.66 15.42 -15.73
CA LEU A 124 16.98 15.33 -15.09
C LEU A 124 18.12 15.48 -16.11
N SER A 125 17.96 14.92 -17.32
CA SER A 125 18.91 15.10 -18.42
C SER A 125 19.04 16.58 -18.82
N THR A 126 17.93 17.32 -18.82
CA THR A 126 17.90 18.76 -19.11
C THR A 126 18.58 19.57 -18.01
N ILE A 127 18.34 19.26 -16.73
CA ILE A 127 19.05 19.87 -15.58
C ILE A 127 20.56 19.65 -15.71
N LYS A 128 20.97 18.43 -16.08
CA LYS A 128 22.37 18.06 -16.25
C LYS A 128 23.06 18.91 -17.33
N GLN A 129 22.39 19.14 -18.46
CA GLN A 129 22.88 19.98 -19.56
C GLN A 129 22.97 21.47 -19.18
N LYS A 130 22.08 21.94 -18.31
CA LYS A 130 22.07 23.32 -17.79
C LYS A 130 23.09 23.59 -16.66
N GLY A 131 24.02 22.66 -16.41
CA GLY A 131 25.15 22.86 -15.50
C GLY A 131 24.95 22.34 -14.07
N GLN A 132 23.75 21.85 -13.71
CA GLN A 132 23.47 21.29 -12.37
C GLN A 132 23.73 19.77 -12.32
N LYS A 133 24.91 19.35 -12.80
CA LYS A 133 25.25 17.94 -13.03
C LYS A 133 25.16 17.06 -11.79
N LEU A 134 25.73 17.51 -10.66
CA LEU A 134 25.80 16.71 -9.43
C LEU A 134 24.41 16.35 -8.87
N ILE A 135 23.50 17.33 -8.84
CA ILE A 135 22.14 17.15 -8.33
C ILE A 135 21.35 16.21 -9.24
N ALA A 136 21.46 16.41 -10.56
CA ALA A 136 20.80 15.56 -11.54
C ALA A 136 21.26 14.09 -11.40
N GLU A 137 22.56 13.85 -11.29
CA GLU A 137 23.12 12.49 -11.14
C GLU A 137 22.70 11.83 -9.82
N GLN A 138 22.62 12.59 -8.72
CA GLN A 138 22.11 12.06 -7.45
C GLN A 138 20.64 11.62 -7.55
N LEU A 139 19.79 12.41 -8.22
CA LEU A 139 18.39 12.06 -8.41
C LEU A 139 18.19 10.92 -9.41
N GLU A 140 18.99 10.88 -10.47
CA GLU A 140 18.96 9.81 -11.47
C GLU A 140 19.34 8.47 -10.85
N ASN A 141 20.41 8.43 -10.05
CA ASN A 141 20.81 7.24 -9.31
C ASN A 141 19.72 6.77 -8.34
N LEU A 142 19.08 7.70 -7.61
CA LEU A 142 17.97 7.39 -6.73
C LEU A 142 16.77 6.82 -7.50
N LEU A 143 16.42 7.41 -8.64
CA LEU A 143 15.32 6.97 -9.49
C LEU A 143 15.55 5.55 -10.01
N ILE A 144 16.77 5.26 -10.51
CA ILE A 144 17.18 3.94 -10.98
C ILE A 144 17.13 2.92 -9.85
N GLN A 145 17.68 3.26 -8.68
CA GLN A 145 17.66 2.38 -7.50
C GLN A 145 16.22 2.01 -7.13
N LYS A 146 15.32 3.00 -7.02
CA LYS A 146 13.93 2.78 -6.66
C LYS A 146 13.17 1.96 -7.73
N ALA A 147 13.48 2.16 -9.01
CA ALA A 147 12.90 1.37 -10.09
C ALA A 147 13.30 -0.10 -10.00
N GLU A 148 14.58 -0.39 -9.71
CA GLU A 148 15.05 -1.76 -9.54
C GLU A 148 14.48 -2.40 -8.26
N ASP A 149 14.40 -1.66 -7.15
CA ASP A 149 13.76 -2.12 -5.91
C ASP A 149 12.30 -2.53 -6.15
N ARG A 150 11.55 -1.72 -6.91
CA ARG A 150 10.17 -2.04 -7.35
C ARG A 150 10.14 -3.33 -8.15
N ARG A 151 11.01 -3.46 -9.15
CA ARG A 151 11.08 -4.65 -10.02
C ARG A 151 11.38 -5.93 -9.24
N ILE A 152 12.34 -5.87 -8.32
CA ILE A 152 12.69 -6.99 -7.43
C ILE A 152 11.50 -7.37 -6.54
N SER A 153 10.83 -6.37 -5.97
CA SER A 153 9.70 -6.59 -5.06
C SER A 153 8.49 -7.22 -5.77
N ILE A 154 8.17 -6.76 -6.98
CA ILE A 154 7.12 -7.36 -7.82
C ILE A 154 7.46 -8.83 -8.09
N ARG A 155 8.69 -9.12 -8.54
CA ARG A 155 9.12 -10.48 -8.84
C ARG A 155 9.02 -11.43 -7.64
N LYS A 156 9.39 -10.97 -6.45
CA LYS A 156 9.26 -11.77 -5.21
C LYS A 156 7.80 -12.12 -4.94
N ILE A 157 6.89 -11.17 -5.11
CA ILE A 157 5.46 -11.40 -4.88
C ILE A 157 4.85 -12.34 -5.92
N GLU A 158 5.28 -12.24 -7.18
CA GLU A 158 4.88 -13.19 -8.23
C GLU A 158 5.31 -14.62 -7.90
N LEU A 159 6.45 -14.78 -7.23
CA LEU A 159 6.92 -16.07 -6.70
C LEU A 159 6.24 -16.47 -5.38
N GLY A 160 5.34 -15.65 -4.84
CA GLY A 160 4.65 -15.88 -3.57
C GLY A 160 5.49 -15.55 -2.33
N GLU A 161 6.65 -14.92 -2.50
CA GLU A 161 7.55 -14.51 -1.42
C GLU A 161 7.17 -13.11 -0.92
N LEU A 162 6.63 -13.06 0.30
CA LEU A 162 6.42 -11.79 1.02
C LEU A 162 7.65 -11.49 1.89
N PRO A 163 7.97 -10.20 2.14
CA PRO A 163 9.02 -9.83 3.09
C PRO A 163 8.83 -10.56 4.43
N PRO A 164 9.90 -10.96 5.13
CA PRO A 164 9.74 -11.57 6.45
C PRO A 164 9.07 -10.56 7.41
N LEU A 165 8.19 -11.05 8.28
CA LEU A 165 7.83 -10.27 9.46
C LEU A 165 8.94 -10.45 10.48
N ASP A 166 9.33 -9.35 11.12
CA ASP A 166 10.26 -9.38 12.24
C ASP A 166 9.54 -9.88 13.51
N THR A 167 9.07 -11.12 13.44
CA THR A 167 8.53 -11.81 14.62
C THR A 167 9.74 -12.37 15.36
N ASN A 168 9.99 -11.89 16.58
CA ASN A 168 10.99 -12.42 17.54
C ASN A 168 10.73 -13.89 17.95
N GLN A 169 10.06 -14.68 17.11
CA GLN A 169 9.64 -16.03 17.37
C GLN A 169 10.64 -16.99 16.71
N LEU A 170 11.72 -17.27 17.44
CA LEU A 170 12.52 -18.48 17.20
C LEU A 170 11.76 -19.66 17.80
N TYR A 171 10.99 -20.37 16.99
CA TYR A 171 10.47 -21.69 17.39
C TYR A 171 11.35 -22.78 16.77
N GLU A 172 11.86 -23.67 17.62
CA GLU A 172 12.30 -24.99 17.16
C GLU A 172 11.10 -25.72 16.58
N ILE A 173 11.11 -25.94 15.26
CA ILE A 173 10.08 -26.73 14.60
C ILE A 173 10.32 -28.20 14.98
N ASN A 174 9.69 -28.65 16.05
CA ASN A 174 9.53 -30.07 16.26
C ASN A 174 8.57 -30.60 15.18
N PRO A 175 8.97 -31.58 14.35
CA PRO A 175 8.12 -32.10 13.30
C PRO A 175 6.99 -32.93 13.93
N VAL A 176 5.88 -32.27 14.25
CA VAL A 176 4.65 -32.90 14.72
C VAL A 176 3.64 -32.94 13.57
N SER A 177 2.96 -34.07 13.39
CA SER A 177 1.91 -34.20 12.37
C SER A 177 0.82 -33.15 12.60
N PRO A 178 0.39 -32.37 11.58
CA PRO A 178 -0.70 -31.41 11.70
C PRO A 178 -2.00 -32.03 12.21
N ALA A 179 -2.27 -33.28 11.85
CA ALA A 179 -3.40 -34.04 12.36
C ALA A 179 -3.24 -34.33 13.86
N HIS A 180 -2.04 -34.70 14.30
CA HIS A 180 -1.77 -34.91 15.72
C HIS A 180 -2.02 -33.63 16.51
N VAL A 181 -1.46 -32.49 16.08
CA VAL A 181 -1.68 -31.19 16.74
C VAL A 181 -3.17 -30.83 16.83
N LEU A 182 -3.94 -31.01 15.74
CA LEU A 182 -5.37 -30.67 15.72
C LEU A 182 -6.19 -31.48 16.73
N PHE A 183 -5.85 -32.74 16.96
CA PHE A 183 -6.61 -33.62 17.85
C PHE A 183 -6.10 -33.67 19.29
N THR A 184 -4.80 -33.46 19.53
CA THR A 184 -4.22 -33.50 20.88
C THR A 184 -4.24 -32.15 21.59
N THR A 185 -4.32 -31.06 20.84
CA THR A 185 -4.36 -29.70 21.41
C THR A 185 -5.79 -29.27 21.71
N ASP A 186 -5.98 -28.55 22.80
CA ASP A 186 -7.28 -27.96 23.11
C ASP A 186 -7.72 -26.93 22.06
N ALA A 187 -9.04 -26.85 21.80
CA ALA A 187 -9.57 -25.96 20.78
C ALA A 187 -9.35 -24.48 21.11
N LEU A 188 -9.37 -24.12 22.40
CA LEU A 188 -9.10 -22.76 22.85
C LEU A 188 -7.64 -22.38 22.61
N ASP A 189 -6.70 -23.29 22.87
CA ASP A 189 -5.29 -23.00 22.69
C ASP A 189 -4.92 -22.85 21.21
N ILE A 190 -5.51 -23.68 20.32
CA ILE A 190 -5.41 -23.47 18.87
C ILE A 190 -5.95 -22.08 18.49
N ALA A 191 -7.14 -21.71 19.00
CA ALA A 191 -7.74 -20.40 18.71
C ALA A 191 -6.88 -19.23 19.20
N LYS A 192 -6.26 -19.35 20.39
CA LYS A 192 -5.33 -18.34 20.92
C LYS A 192 -4.09 -18.19 20.03
N GLN A 193 -3.48 -19.31 19.62
CA GLN A 193 -2.28 -19.26 18.76
C GLN A 193 -2.57 -18.66 17.39
N ILE A 194 -3.67 -19.06 16.76
CA ILE A 194 -4.15 -18.45 15.51
C ILE A 194 -4.35 -16.94 15.70
N THR A 195 -4.99 -16.54 16.80
CA THR A 195 -5.24 -15.13 17.11
C THR A 195 -3.95 -14.35 17.37
N MET A 196 -2.97 -14.91 18.07
CA MET A 196 -1.68 -14.26 18.31
C MET A 196 -0.91 -14.04 17.00
N GLN A 197 -0.86 -15.05 16.14
CA GLN A 197 -0.19 -14.96 14.83
C GLN A 197 -0.89 -13.96 13.91
N GLU A 198 -2.22 -13.99 13.84
CA GLU A 198 -2.96 -13.08 12.98
C GLU A 198 -2.93 -11.64 13.51
N SER A 199 -2.96 -11.47 14.83
CA SER A 199 -2.81 -10.17 15.49
C SER A 199 -1.48 -9.53 15.14
N SER A 200 -0.36 -10.28 15.13
CA SER A 200 0.94 -9.69 14.76
C SER A 200 0.98 -9.22 13.31
N ILE A 201 0.32 -9.95 12.39
CA ILE A 201 0.18 -9.53 10.99
C ILE A 201 -0.69 -8.27 10.89
N PHE A 202 -1.82 -8.24 11.60
CA PHE A 202 -2.75 -7.11 11.58
C PHE A 202 -2.11 -5.81 12.09
N HIS A 203 -1.34 -5.88 13.18
CA HIS A 203 -0.61 -4.72 13.74
C HIS A 203 0.54 -4.24 12.84
N ALA A 204 1.04 -5.08 11.93
CA ALA A 204 2.09 -4.71 11.00
C ALA A 204 1.57 -3.95 9.76
N ILE A 205 0.24 -3.88 9.54
CA ILE A 205 -0.34 -3.17 8.40
C ILE A 205 -0.15 -1.66 8.58
N GLU A 206 0.57 -1.04 7.66
CA GLU A 206 0.74 0.41 7.65
C GLU A 206 -0.41 1.11 6.89
N LEU A 207 -0.70 2.37 7.26
CA LEU A 207 -1.74 3.16 6.59
C LEU A 207 -1.45 3.36 5.09
N SER A 208 -0.16 3.48 4.72
CA SER A 208 0.33 3.56 3.34
C SER A 208 -0.14 2.36 2.49
N GLU A 209 -0.19 1.16 3.08
CA GLU A 209 -0.64 -0.06 2.39
C GLU A 209 -2.13 -0.04 2.06
N LEU A 210 -2.91 0.79 2.76
CA LEU A 210 -4.36 0.90 2.63
C LEU A 210 -4.81 1.97 1.62
N LEU A 211 -3.87 2.76 1.10
CA LEU A 211 -4.17 3.80 0.12
C LEU A 211 -4.46 3.20 -1.26
N ASN A 212 -5.42 3.82 -1.98
CA ASN A 212 -5.72 3.55 -3.39
C ASN A 212 -6.01 2.09 -3.80
N GLN A 213 -6.28 1.22 -2.81
CA GLN A 213 -6.50 -0.20 -3.02
C GLN A 213 -5.34 -0.89 -3.76
N ALA A 214 -4.09 -0.52 -3.42
CA ALA A 214 -2.89 -1.04 -4.09
C ALA A 214 -2.81 -2.58 -4.08
N TRP A 215 -3.22 -3.23 -2.99
CA TRP A 215 -3.27 -4.71 -2.87
C TRP A 215 -4.14 -5.41 -3.92
N SER A 216 -5.15 -4.72 -4.46
CA SER A 216 -6.05 -5.27 -5.49
C SER A 216 -5.47 -5.19 -6.90
N LYS A 217 -4.45 -4.34 -7.12
CA LYS A 217 -3.88 -4.06 -8.45
C LYS A 217 -2.57 -4.85 -8.61
N PRO A 218 -2.46 -5.76 -9.60
CA PRO A 218 -1.29 -6.64 -9.75
C PRO A 218 0.05 -5.90 -9.67
N ASP A 219 0.18 -4.78 -10.40
CA ASP A 219 1.42 -4.02 -10.50
C ASP A 219 1.79 -3.23 -9.24
N LEU A 220 0.86 -3.09 -8.28
CA LEU A 220 1.03 -2.31 -7.04
C LEU A 220 0.99 -3.17 -5.78
N ARG A 221 0.74 -4.47 -5.90
CA ARG A 221 0.70 -5.42 -4.77
C ARG A 221 1.91 -5.35 -3.85
N TYR A 222 3.08 -5.06 -4.42
CA TYR A 222 4.33 -4.91 -3.68
C TYR A 222 4.34 -3.80 -2.63
N GLN A 223 3.38 -2.89 -2.69
CA GLN A 223 3.24 -1.80 -1.73
C GLN A 223 2.40 -2.18 -0.52
N SER A 224 1.66 -3.28 -0.58
CA SER A 224 0.78 -3.72 0.50
C SER A 224 1.17 -5.12 1.02
N PRO A 225 2.44 -5.37 1.37
CA PRO A 225 2.92 -6.71 1.72
C PRO A 225 2.20 -7.31 2.94
N ASN A 226 1.86 -6.50 3.95
CA ASN A 226 1.20 -7.00 5.17
C ASN A 226 -0.30 -7.18 4.96
N VAL A 227 -0.94 -6.33 4.15
CA VAL A 227 -2.32 -6.56 3.70
C VAL A 227 -2.42 -7.89 2.93
N LEU A 228 -1.50 -8.13 1.99
CA LEU A 228 -1.44 -9.40 1.26
C LEU A 228 -1.19 -10.58 2.19
N ARG A 229 -0.30 -10.43 3.16
CA ARG A 229 -0.06 -11.46 4.17
C ARG A 229 -1.30 -11.78 4.99
N PHE A 230 -2.07 -10.76 5.37
CA PHE A 230 -3.31 -10.90 6.11
C PHE A 230 -4.36 -11.68 5.30
N ILE A 231 -4.52 -11.33 4.02
CA ILE A 231 -5.40 -12.05 3.07
C ILE A 231 -4.93 -13.50 2.88
N HIS A 232 -3.62 -13.71 2.68
CA HIS A 232 -3.05 -15.04 2.50
C HIS A 232 -3.21 -15.91 3.75
N SER A 233 -3.08 -15.35 4.96
CA SER A 233 -3.30 -16.05 6.22
C SER A 233 -4.72 -16.62 6.31
N LEU A 234 -5.73 -15.80 5.99
CA LEU A 234 -7.13 -16.22 5.95
C LEU A 234 -7.38 -17.33 4.92
N ASN A 235 -6.80 -17.22 3.72
CA ASN A 235 -6.91 -18.26 2.69
C ASN A 235 -6.23 -19.56 3.11
N LYS A 236 -5.04 -19.46 3.71
CA LYS A 236 -4.30 -20.62 4.23
C LYS A 236 -5.09 -21.35 5.32
N LEU A 237 -5.73 -20.61 6.22
CA LEU A 237 -6.63 -21.18 7.24
C LEU A 237 -7.82 -21.89 6.58
N SER A 238 -8.47 -21.26 5.61
CA SER A 238 -9.60 -21.85 4.87
C SER A 238 -9.22 -23.18 4.19
N PHE A 239 -8.05 -23.22 3.53
CA PHE A 239 -7.57 -24.45 2.90
C PHE A 239 -7.09 -25.47 3.90
N TRP A 240 -6.50 -25.07 5.03
CA TRP A 240 -6.12 -26.00 6.09
C TRP A 240 -7.34 -26.73 6.67
N VAL A 241 -8.47 -26.03 6.86
CA VAL A 241 -9.75 -26.64 7.26
C VAL A 241 -10.18 -27.71 6.25
N ALA A 242 -10.27 -27.35 4.97
CA ALA A 242 -10.71 -28.28 3.94
C ALA A 242 -9.77 -29.49 3.79
N THR A 243 -8.46 -29.26 3.76
CA THR A 243 -7.46 -30.32 3.66
C THR A 243 -7.51 -31.25 4.88
N SER A 244 -7.67 -30.71 6.09
CA SER A 244 -7.78 -31.51 7.31
C SER A 244 -9.00 -32.42 7.32
N ILE A 245 -10.12 -31.97 6.74
CA ILE A 245 -11.33 -32.80 6.58
C ILE A 245 -11.12 -33.85 5.49
N LEU A 246 -10.62 -33.47 4.33
CA LEU A 246 -10.44 -34.36 3.17
C LEU A 246 -9.35 -35.41 3.37
N TRP A 247 -8.46 -35.23 4.33
CA TRP A 247 -7.45 -36.22 4.70
C TRP A 247 -8.05 -37.55 5.16
N TYR A 248 -9.29 -37.55 5.66
CA TYR A 248 -9.96 -38.75 6.18
C TYR A 248 -11.01 -39.31 5.22
N ASN A 249 -10.87 -40.60 4.90
CA ASN A 249 -11.84 -41.33 4.07
C ASN A 249 -13.11 -41.72 4.85
N GLU A 250 -12.99 -41.92 6.16
CA GLU A 250 -14.09 -42.33 7.03
C GLU A 250 -14.98 -41.14 7.43
N THR A 251 -16.29 -41.25 7.20
CA THR A 251 -17.27 -40.20 7.51
C THR A 251 -17.24 -39.78 8.98
N ALA A 252 -17.19 -40.76 9.91
CA ALA A 252 -17.17 -40.48 11.34
C ALA A 252 -15.95 -39.65 11.77
N LYS A 253 -14.77 -39.93 11.20
CA LYS A 253 -13.55 -39.14 11.48
C LYS A 253 -13.70 -37.73 10.93
N ARG A 254 -14.20 -37.56 9.71
CA ARG A 254 -14.45 -36.23 9.13
C ARG A 254 -15.41 -35.40 9.97
N SER A 255 -16.50 -35.99 10.48
CA SER A 255 -17.46 -35.29 11.34
C SER A 255 -16.79 -34.72 12.59
N LYS A 256 -15.91 -35.50 13.23
CA LYS A 256 -15.10 -35.03 14.38
C LYS A 256 -14.15 -33.89 14.04
N VAL A 257 -13.54 -33.90 12.85
CA VAL A 257 -12.68 -32.80 12.37
C VAL A 257 -13.51 -31.53 12.23
N VAL A 258 -14.67 -31.62 11.58
CA VAL A 258 -15.59 -30.48 11.38
C VAL A 258 -16.05 -29.92 12.72
N GLU A 259 -16.46 -30.79 13.64
CA GLU A 259 -16.87 -30.41 15.00
C GLU A 259 -15.75 -29.66 15.74
N LYS A 260 -14.51 -30.17 15.67
CA LYS A 260 -13.35 -29.49 16.26
C LYS A 260 -13.16 -28.08 15.70
N PHE A 261 -13.27 -27.89 14.38
CA PHE A 261 -13.17 -26.57 13.76
C PHE A 261 -14.34 -25.64 14.13
N ILE A 262 -15.56 -26.16 14.29
CA ILE A 262 -16.70 -25.38 14.80
C ILE A 262 -16.42 -24.90 16.23
N ILE A 263 -15.86 -25.75 17.08
CA ILE A 263 -15.48 -25.38 18.46
C ILE A 263 -14.37 -24.32 18.45
N ILE A 264 -13.32 -24.48 17.62
CA ILE A 264 -12.28 -23.46 17.43
C ILE A 264 -12.91 -22.14 16.97
N GLY A 265 -13.82 -22.17 16.00
CA GLY A 265 -14.56 -21.00 15.51
C GLY A 265 -15.35 -20.30 16.63
N ARG A 266 -16.03 -21.05 17.51
CA ARG A 266 -16.72 -20.48 18.68
C ARG A 266 -15.74 -19.79 19.63
N HIS A 267 -14.53 -20.31 19.82
CA HIS A 267 -13.50 -19.64 20.62
C HIS A 267 -12.97 -18.38 19.93
N LEU A 268 -12.73 -18.42 18.62
CA LEU A 268 -12.32 -17.24 17.84
C LEU A 268 -13.36 -16.12 17.94
N LEU A 269 -14.65 -16.45 17.89
CA LEU A 269 -15.73 -15.50 18.10
C LEU A 269 -15.66 -14.84 19.49
N LYS A 270 -15.42 -15.63 20.54
CA LYS A 270 -15.27 -15.11 21.92
C LYS A 270 -14.02 -14.25 22.08
N LEU A 271 -12.96 -14.54 21.34
CA LEU A 271 -11.72 -13.76 21.33
C LEU A 271 -11.82 -12.48 20.48
N GLY A 272 -12.94 -12.25 19.78
CA GLY A 272 -13.10 -11.11 18.86
C GLY A 272 -12.31 -11.26 17.56
N ASN A 273 -11.78 -12.45 17.26
CA ASN A 273 -11.07 -12.72 16.03
C ASN A 273 -12.03 -13.13 14.91
N PHE A 274 -12.64 -12.12 14.27
CA PHE A 274 -13.58 -12.31 13.18
C PHE A 274 -12.93 -12.75 11.87
N ASN A 275 -11.66 -12.38 11.64
CA ASN A 275 -10.96 -12.70 10.40
C ASN A 275 -10.72 -14.22 10.31
N SER A 276 -10.05 -14.80 11.30
CA SER A 276 -9.86 -16.26 11.34
C SER A 276 -11.16 -17.04 11.46
N LEU A 277 -12.16 -16.52 12.17
CA LEU A 277 -13.50 -17.12 12.19
C LEU A 277 -14.07 -17.23 10.77
N MET A 278 -13.97 -16.16 9.99
CA MET A 278 -14.41 -16.16 8.60
C MET A 278 -13.56 -17.10 7.74
N GLY A 279 -12.27 -17.27 8.03
CA GLY A 279 -11.43 -18.29 7.42
C GLY A 279 -11.94 -19.72 7.65
N ILE A 280 -12.37 -20.04 8.87
CA ILE A 280 -12.99 -21.36 9.16
C ILE A 280 -14.30 -21.53 8.40
N ILE A 281 -15.18 -20.52 8.43
CA ILE A 281 -16.45 -20.55 7.73
C ILE A 281 -16.23 -20.69 6.21
N GLY A 282 -15.28 -19.94 5.66
CA GLY A 282 -14.88 -20.01 4.25
C GLY A 282 -14.42 -21.41 3.86
N GLY A 283 -13.56 -22.02 4.67
CA GLY A 283 -13.10 -23.41 4.47
C GLY A 283 -14.22 -24.44 4.48
N LEU A 284 -15.18 -24.33 5.41
CA LEU A 284 -16.35 -25.23 5.48
C LEU A 284 -17.33 -25.03 4.31
N ASN A 285 -17.39 -23.82 3.76
CA ASN A 285 -18.24 -23.47 2.62
C ASN A 285 -17.63 -23.78 1.25
N LEU A 286 -16.35 -24.18 1.18
CA LEU A 286 -15.75 -24.64 -0.07
C LEU A 286 -16.57 -25.78 -0.67
N VAL A 287 -16.75 -25.76 -2.00
CA VAL A 287 -17.62 -26.70 -2.74
C VAL A 287 -17.25 -28.17 -2.47
N CYS A 288 -15.96 -28.47 -2.29
CA CYS A 288 -15.48 -29.81 -1.98
C CYS A 288 -15.94 -30.31 -0.59
N ILE A 289 -16.17 -29.40 0.36
CA ILE A 289 -16.62 -29.70 1.72
C ILE A 289 -18.14 -29.61 1.83
N SER A 290 -18.75 -28.49 1.42
CA SER A 290 -20.18 -28.21 1.63
C SER A 290 -21.12 -29.27 1.01
N ARG A 291 -20.67 -29.97 -0.03
CA ARG A 291 -21.41 -31.09 -0.64
C ARG A 291 -21.45 -32.37 0.21
N MET A 292 -20.64 -32.49 1.26
CA MET A 292 -20.46 -33.71 2.06
C MET A 292 -21.58 -33.93 3.10
N LYS A 293 -22.84 -34.00 2.64
CA LYS A 293 -24.04 -34.07 3.49
C LYS A 293 -23.98 -35.10 4.62
N GLN A 294 -23.46 -36.30 4.32
CA GLN A 294 -23.32 -37.38 5.31
C GLN A 294 -22.33 -37.05 6.43
N THR A 295 -21.29 -36.25 6.14
CA THR A 295 -20.34 -35.79 7.15
C THR A 295 -21.00 -34.78 8.09
N PHE A 296 -21.77 -33.84 7.54
CA PHE A 296 -22.48 -32.85 8.35
C PHE A 296 -23.63 -33.45 9.18
N ALA A 297 -24.30 -34.48 8.67
CA ALA A 297 -25.34 -35.20 9.41
C ALA A 297 -24.79 -35.94 10.65
N GLY A 298 -23.48 -36.24 10.69
CA GLY A 298 -22.82 -36.89 11.82
C GLY A 298 -22.25 -35.94 12.87
N ILE A 299 -22.49 -34.63 12.76
CA ILE A 299 -22.04 -33.63 13.74
C ILE A 299 -23.08 -33.57 14.87
N SER A 300 -22.60 -33.52 16.12
CA SER A 300 -23.42 -33.39 17.33
C SER A 300 -23.50 -31.95 17.84
#